data_AF-A0A1L8DDI4-F1
#
_entry.id   AF-A0A1L8DDI4-F1
#
_cell.length_a   1.000
_cell.length_b   1.000
_cell.length_c   1.000
_cell.angle_alpha   90.00
_cell.angle_beta   90.00
_cell.angle_gamma   90.00
#
_symmetry.space_group_name_H-M   'P 1'
#
loop_
_entity.id
_entity.type
_entity.pdbx_description
1 polymer ?
#
loop_
_entity_poly.entity_id
_entity_poly.type
_entity_poly.pdbx_seq_one_letter_code
_entity_poly.pdbx_strand_id
1 'polypeptide(L)'
;MPPRSRPVPIWLCVFLVISYIIAGAFLFSRWERWTFLDSAYFCFITLTTIGFGDFVPATGVKANSEVSIALCSLYLLFGIALLAMSFNLVQEEVISNVKNVARRLGILKEEEIDD
;
A
#
# COMPACT_ATOMS: atom_id res chain seq x y z
N MET A 1 -2.82 29.70 -10.83
CA MET A 1 -3.70 29.10 -9.80
C MET A 1 -2.86 28.12 -9.00
N PRO A 2 -2.63 28.32 -7.69
CA PRO A 2 -2.01 27.26 -6.90
C PRO A 2 -2.97 26.05 -6.86
N PRO A 3 -2.50 24.82 -7.11
CA PRO A 3 -3.35 23.64 -7.09
C PRO A 3 -3.96 23.46 -5.69
N ARG A 4 -5.29 23.39 -5.63
CA ARG A 4 -6.04 23.10 -4.41
C ARG A 4 -5.79 21.64 -4.02
N SER A 5 -4.82 21.39 -3.15
CA SER A 5 -4.64 20.11 -2.48
C SER A 5 -5.84 19.90 -1.54
N ARG A 6 -6.72 18.98 -1.90
CA ARG A 6 -7.69 18.44 -0.94
C ARG A 6 -6.90 17.47 -0.07
N PRO A 7 -6.85 17.65 1.27
CA PRO A 7 -6.19 16.66 2.13
C PRO A 7 -6.92 15.33 1.94
N VAL A 8 -6.24 14.33 1.40
CA VAL A 8 -6.77 12.97 1.29
C VAL A 8 -6.53 12.34 2.65
N PRO A 9 -7.57 12.14 3.46
CA PRO A 9 -7.37 11.80 4.85
C PRO A 9 -6.69 10.43 4.97
N ILE A 10 -5.60 10.36 5.74
CA ILE A 10 -4.75 9.16 5.93
C ILE A 10 -5.55 7.87 6.16
N TRP A 11 -6.66 7.94 6.90
CA TRP A 11 -7.51 6.78 7.16
C TRP A 11 -8.04 6.10 5.88
N LEU A 12 -8.24 6.84 4.78
CA LEU A 12 -8.65 6.29 3.50
C LEU A 12 -7.53 5.47 2.86
N CYS A 13 -6.29 5.96 2.93
CA CYS A 13 -5.13 5.22 2.43
C CYS A 13 -4.97 3.90 3.18
N VAL A 14 -5.08 3.94 4.51
CA VAL A 14 -5.02 2.74 5.36
C VAL A 14 -6.16 1.77 5.03
N PHE A 15 -7.38 2.27 4.90
CA PHE A 15 -8.54 1.45 4.52
C PHE A 15 -8.37 0.81 3.13
N LEU A 16 -7.85 1.56 2.15
CA LEU A 16 -7.57 1.05 0.80
C LEU A 16 -6.52 -0.06 0.83
N VAL A 17 -5.42 0.12 1.54
CA VAL A 17 -4.36 -0.90 1.67
C VAL A 17 -4.89 -2.16 2.37
N ILE A 18 -5.65 -2.00 3.46
CA ILE A 18 -6.22 -3.13 4.21
C ILE A 18 -7.22 -3.90 3.34
N SER A 19 -8.15 -3.20 2.67
CA SER A 19 -9.13 -3.84 1.79
C SER A 19 -8.46 -4.54 0.61
N TYR A 20 -7.36 -3.98 0.09
CA TYR A 20 -6.54 -4.61 -0.95
C TYR A 20 -5.89 -5.92 -0.47
N ILE A 21 -5.31 -5.93 0.73
CA ILE A 21 -4.75 -7.15 1.35
C ILE A 21 -5.83 -8.20 1.57
N ILE A 22 -7.00 -7.82 2.08
CA ILE A 22 -8.12 -8.74 2.32
C ILE A 22 -8.60 -9.35 1.00
N ALA A 23 -8.71 -8.55 -0.05
CA ALA A 23 -9.10 -9.02 -1.38
C ALA A 23 -8.06 -10.02 -1.95
N GLY A 24 -6.77 -9.71 -1.80
CA GLY A 24 -5.68 -10.63 -2.13
C GLY A 24 -5.76 -11.93 -1.33
N ALA A 25 -5.96 -11.84 -0.02
CA ALA A 25 -6.07 -13.01 0.85
C ALA A 25 -7.21 -13.94 0.43
N PHE A 26 -8.36 -13.38 0.06
CA PHE A 26 -9.49 -14.16 -0.46
C PHE A 26 -9.15 -14.83 -1.80
N LEU A 27 -8.49 -14.11 -2.71
CA LEU A 27 -8.05 -14.62 -4.00
C LEU A 27 -7.09 -15.82 -3.85
N PHE A 28 -6.01 -15.64 -3.09
CA PHE A 28 -4.99 -16.68 -2.89
C PHE A 28 -5.48 -17.84 -2.05
N SER A 29 -6.31 -17.60 -1.03
CA SER A 29 -6.91 -18.69 -0.25
C SER A 29 -7.75 -19.62 -1.13
N ARG A 30 -8.47 -19.07 -2.12
CA ARG A 30 -9.30 -19.87 -3.03
C ARG A 30 -8.49 -20.61 -4.09
N TRP A 31 -7.43 -19.99 -4.62
CA TRP A 31 -6.62 -20.54 -5.71
C TRP A 31 -5.55 -21.52 -5.23
N GLU A 32 -4.79 -21.15 -4.20
CA GLU A 32 -3.68 -21.95 -3.65
C GLU A 32 -4.14 -22.90 -2.55
N ARG A 33 -5.42 -22.83 -2.14
CA ARG A 33 -6.02 -23.61 -1.03
C ARG A 33 -5.31 -23.37 0.30
N TRP A 34 -4.68 -22.22 0.46
CA TRP A 34 -4.12 -21.77 1.73
C TRP A 34 -5.22 -21.33 2.69
N THR A 35 -4.92 -21.32 3.99
CA THR A 35 -5.84 -20.71 4.95
C THR A 35 -5.93 -19.19 4.69
N PHE A 36 -7.02 -18.57 5.12
CA PHE A 36 -7.20 -17.12 4.94
C PHE A 36 -6.08 -16.32 5.61
N LEU A 37 -5.62 -16.77 6.79
CA LEU A 37 -4.53 -16.13 7.52
C LEU A 37 -3.19 -16.28 6.80
N ASP A 38 -2.86 -17.47 6.29
CA ASP A 38 -1.63 -17.68 5.51
C ASP A 38 -1.63 -16.84 4.23
N SER A 39 -2.79 -16.71 3.59
CA SER A 39 -2.97 -15.90 2.39
C SER A 39 -2.83 -14.40 2.69
N ALA A 40 -3.40 -13.93 3.81
CA ALA A 40 -3.24 -12.55 4.26
C ALA A 40 -1.78 -12.25 4.66
N TYR A 41 -1.11 -13.20 5.33
CA TYR A 41 0.31 -13.13 5.65
C TYR A 41 1.14 -13.01 4.38
N PHE A 42 0.94 -13.90 3.40
CA PHE A 42 1.58 -13.83 2.07
C PHE A 42 1.38 -12.45 1.44
N CYS A 43 0.12 -12.00 1.29
CA CYS A 43 -0.20 -10.70 0.73
C CYS A 43 0.53 -9.55 1.44
N PHE A 44 0.60 -9.57 2.77
CA PHE A 44 1.29 -8.55 3.55
C PHE A 44 2.81 -8.59 3.32
N ILE A 45 3.47 -9.74 3.47
CA ILE A 45 4.94 -9.84 3.33
C ILE A 45 5.41 -9.56 1.90
N THR A 46 4.60 -9.87 0.89
CA THR A 46 4.96 -9.61 -0.51
C THR A 46 4.78 -8.14 -0.86
N LEU A 47 3.69 -7.51 -0.43
CA LEU A 47 3.46 -6.08 -0.66
C LEU A 47 4.42 -5.18 0.11
N THR A 48 4.76 -5.56 1.34
CA THR A 48 5.77 -4.87 2.14
C THR A 48 7.20 -5.14 1.66
N THR A 49 7.38 -5.96 0.62
CA THR A 49 8.67 -6.37 0.05
C THR A 49 9.59 -7.09 1.04
N ILE A 50 9.05 -7.62 2.15
CA ILE A 50 9.81 -8.46 3.10
C ILE A 50 10.17 -9.78 2.43
N GLY A 51 9.19 -10.46 1.82
CA GLY A 51 9.43 -11.57 0.89
C GLY A 51 10.20 -12.77 1.45
N PHE A 52 9.78 -13.35 2.59
CA PHE A 52 10.44 -14.52 3.19
C PHE A 52 10.52 -15.75 2.26
N GLY A 53 9.57 -15.90 1.34
CA GLY A 53 9.55 -16.99 0.36
C GLY A 53 9.08 -18.35 0.91
N ASP A 54 8.51 -18.36 2.11
CA ASP A 54 7.86 -19.51 2.75
C ASP A 54 6.52 -19.87 2.10
N PHE A 55 5.77 -18.86 1.64
CA PHE A 55 4.58 -19.01 0.81
C PHE A 55 4.84 -18.43 -0.58
N VAL A 56 4.73 -19.28 -1.60
CA VAL A 56 4.87 -18.88 -3.01
C VAL A 56 3.80 -19.58 -3.83
N PRO A 57 3.01 -18.85 -4.63
CA PRO A 57 1.97 -19.44 -5.46
C PRO A 57 2.58 -20.44 -6.46
N ALA A 58 1.77 -21.38 -6.93
CA ALA A 58 2.14 -22.45 -7.85
C ALA A 58 3.06 -23.57 -7.30
N THR A 59 3.41 -23.55 -6.02
CA THR A 59 4.27 -24.60 -5.43
C THR A 59 3.51 -25.91 -5.18
N GLY A 60 2.22 -25.84 -4.82
CA GLY A 60 1.42 -27.01 -4.43
C GLY A 60 0.45 -27.55 -5.51
N VAL A 61 0.05 -26.74 -6.49
CA VAL A 61 -1.00 -27.08 -7.46
C VAL A 61 -0.45 -27.02 -8.90
N LYS A 62 0.05 -28.15 -9.41
CA LYS A 62 0.64 -28.25 -10.76
C LYS A 62 -0.35 -27.97 -11.90
N ALA A 63 -1.65 -28.16 -11.68
CA ALA A 63 -2.66 -28.04 -12.74
C ALA A 63 -2.97 -26.59 -13.16
N ASN A 64 -2.58 -25.57 -12.38
CA ASN A 64 -2.87 -24.16 -12.66
C ASN A 64 -1.71 -23.22 -12.29
N SER A 65 -0.47 -23.72 -12.35
CA SER A 65 0.73 -22.99 -11.95
C SER A 65 0.89 -21.66 -12.71
N GLU A 66 0.71 -21.67 -14.03
CA GLU A 66 0.87 -20.50 -14.89
C GLU A 66 -0.12 -19.37 -14.54
N VAL A 67 -1.39 -19.73 -14.31
CA VAL A 67 -2.44 -18.77 -13.95
C VAL A 67 -2.18 -18.16 -12.58
N SER A 68 -1.69 -18.96 -11.63
CA SER A 68 -1.43 -18.49 -10.26
C SER A 68 -0.26 -17.51 -10.21
N ILE A 69 0.79 -17.77 -11.00
CA ILE A 69 1.92 -16.84 -11.17
C ILE A 69 1.47 -15.56 -11.89
N ALA A 70 0.63 -15.66 -12.91
CA ALA A 70 0.09 -14.49 -13.61
C ALA A 70 -0.78 -13.61 -12.69
N LEU A 71 -1.66 -14.22 -11.88
CA LEU A 71 -2.46 -13.51 -10.88
C LEU A 71 -1.60 -12.87 -9.80
N CYS A 72 -0.57 -13.57 -9.32
CA CYS A 72 0.41 -13.00 -8.38
C CYS A 72 1.11 -11.79 -8.97
N SER A 73 1.57 -11.89 -10.21
CA SER A 73 2.25 -10.80 -10.90
C SER A 73 1.34 -9.59 -11.08
N LEU A 74 0.09 -9.81 -11.48
CA LEU A 74 -0.91 -8.75 -11.64
C LEU A 74 -1.27 -8.10 -10.31
N TYR A 75 -1.45 -8.90 -9.26
CA TYR A 75 -1.66 -8.41 -7.90
C TYR A 75 -0.49 -7.55 -7.44
N LEU A 76 0.76 -7.99 -7.61
CA LEU A 76 1.91 -7.19 -7.19
C LEU A 76 2.06 -5.89 -7.99
N LEU A 77 1.78 -5.92 -9.29
CA LEU A 77 1.81 -4.74 -10.13
C LEU A 77 0.87 -3.64 -9.59
N PHE A 78 -0.39 -3.99 -9.33
CA PHE A 78 -1.36 -3.04 -8.78
C PHE A 78 -1.07 -2.67 -7.32
N GLY A 79 -0.64 -3.65 -6.52
CA GLY A 79 -0.37 -3.45 -5.11
C GLY A 79 0.79 -2.50 -4.84
N ILE A 80 1.88 -2.61 -5.59
CA ILE A 80 3.03 -1.70 -5.48
C ILE A 80 2.64 -0.29 -5.94
N ALA A 81 1.85 -0.16 -7.01
CA ALA A 81 1.35 1.14 -7.46
C ALA A 81 0.44 1.81 -6.40
N LEU A 82 -0.47 1.04 -5.79
CA LEU A 82 -1.34 1.50 -4.72
C LEU A 82 -0.54 1.91 -3.48
N LEU A 83 0.47 1.12 -3.09
CA LEU A 83 1.36 1.46 -1.98
C LEU A 83 2.15 2.73 -2.27
N ALA A 84 2.76 2.87 -3.46
CA ALA A 84 3.50 4.07 -3.84
C ALA A 84 2.63 5.33 -3.78
N MET A 85 1.40 5.25 -4.30
CA MET A 85 0.43 6.34 -4.20
C MET A 85 0.09 6.67 -2.74
N SER A 86 -0.18 5.64 -1.93
CA SER A 86 -0.52 5.79 -0.51
C SER A 86 0.63 6.42 0.28
N PHE A 87 1.87 6.01 0.01
CA PHE A 87 3.07 6.60 0.62
C PHE A 87 3.22 8.08 0.26
N ASN A 88 3.02 8.44 -1.01
CA ASN A 88 3.07 9.84 -1.45
C ASN A 88 2.01 10.68 -0.71
N LEU A 89 0.76 10.21 -0.63
CA LEU A 89 -0.31 10.93 0.06
C LEU A 89 -0.04 11.09 1.56
N VAL A 90 0.41 10.02 2.23
CA VAL A 90 0.78 10.08 3.64
C VAL A 90 1.94 11.04 3.86
N GLN A 91 2.95 11.03 2.99
CA GLN A 91 4.08 11.96 3.05
C GLN A 91 3.61 13.41 2.91
N GLU A 92 2.75 13.72 1.95
CA GLU A 92 2.18 15.06 1.76
C GLU A 92 1.42 15.54 3.01
N GLU A 93 0.60 14.67 3.60
CA GLU A 93 -0.17 15.02 4.80
C GLU A 93 0.73 15.19 6.04
N VAL A 94 1.74 14.34 6.23
CA VAL A 94 2.72 14.47 7.31
C VAL A 94 3.48 15.79 7.19
N ILE A 95 3.95 16.13 5.99
CA ILE A 95 4.65 17.41 5.75
C ILE A 95 3.72 18.59 6.02
N SER A 96 2.47 18.52 5.59
CA SER A 96 1.46 19.56 5.88
C SER A 96 1.23 19.72 7.38
N ASN A 97 1.09 18.60 8.12
CA ASN A 97 0.90 18.61 9.57
C ASN A 97 2.12 19.16 10.30
N VAL A 98 3.34 18.78 9.89
CA VAL A 98 4.59 19.33 10.46
C VAL A 98 4.68 20.83 10.23
N LYS A 99 4.39 21.32 9.00
CA LYS A 99 4.36 22.76 8.70
C LYS A 99 3.33 23.51 9.55
N ASN A 100 2.14 22.94 9.73
CA ASN A 100 1.08 23.52 10.55
C ASN A 100 1.47 23.59 12.03
N VAL A 101 2.14 22.56 12.56
CA VAL A 101 2.66 22.54 13.93
C VAL A 101 3.80 23.55 14.08
N ALA A 102 4.74 23.61 13.15
CA ALA A 102 5.86 24.56 13.19
C ALA A 102 5.39 26.02 13.15
N ARG A 103 4.34 26.33 12.37
CA ARG A 103 3.69 27.65 12.36
C ARG A 103 3.02 27.96 13.70
N ARG A 104 2.33 26.98 14.32
CA ARG A 104 1.69 27.15 15.65
C ARG A 104 2.71 27.36 16.76
N LEU A 105 3.91 26.78 16.63
CA LEU A 105 5.00 26.94 17.60
C LEU A 105 5.82 28.23 17.37
N GLY A 106 5.53 29.01 16.33
CA GLY A 106 6.27 30.24 16.03
C GLY A 106 7.71 30.02 15.56
N ILE A 107 8.05 28.79 15.15
CA ILE A 107 9.41 28.41 14.71
C ILE A 107 9.67 28.89 13.27
N LEU A 108 8.62 29.02 12.45
CA LEU A 108 8.70 29.57 11.10
C LEU A 108 8.38 31.07 11.15
N LYS A 109 9.41 31.91 10.95
CA LYS A 109 9.23 33.32 10.60
C LYS A 109 8.79 33.38 9.13
N GLU A 110 7.73 34.11 8.81
CA GLU A 110 7.36 34.43 7.43
C GLU A 110 8.43 35.37 6.86
N GLU A 111 9.60 34.84 6.49
CA GLU A 111 10.58 35.56 5.68
C GLU A 111 10.80 34.74 4.39
N GLU A 112 10.48 35.40 3.28
CA GLU A 112 10.73 35.05 1.87
C GLU A 112 9.81 33.98 1.24
N ILE A 113 8.55 34.38 1.00
CA ILE A 113 7.77 33.94 -0.15
C ILE A 113 7.52 35.17 -1.03
N ASP A 114 8.59 35.75 -1.55
CA ASP A 114 8.58 36.73 -2.64
C ASP A 114 9.96 36.62 -3.33
N ASP A 115 10.18 35.49 -4.00
CA ASP A 115 11.07 35.32 -5.17
C ASP A 115 10.79 33.97 -5.86
#